data_AF-A0ABD7YPR2-F1
#
_entry.id   AF-A0ABD7YPR2-F1
#
_cell.length_a   1.000
_cell.length_b   1.000
_cell.length_c   1.000
_cell.angle_alpha   90.00
_cell.angle_beta   90.00
_cell.angle_gamma   90.00
#
_symmetry.space_group_name_H-M   'P 1'
#
loop_
_entity.id
_entity.type
_entity.pdbx_description
1 polymer ?
#
loop_
_entity_poly.entity_id
_entity_poly.type
_entity_poly.pdbx_seq_one_letter_code
_entity_poly.pdbx_strand_id
1 'polypeptide(L)'
;MKKVMLIIILLLSGCDSENDKIIADFDSADIANKVVVLLAKYGVQSKLNNQKEQFFISVDQDNELQARELLIGFNFYFQTQDLNDLLESKFASLSKLETVKSNLLESREIYNKISIIPNVLRANVIVTGEKNKRVSVLIISLLNIEEENKNNIEKFLRGVVNENDTLTISYFVQSDLYEKV
;
A
#
# COMPACT_ATOMS: atom_id res chain seq x y z
N MET A 1 22.66 30.19 -43.97
CA MET A 1 21.45 29.33 -43.94
C MET A 1 21.62 28.11 -43.03
N LYS A 2 22.72 27.33 -43.10
CA LYS A 2 22.94 26.15 -42.21
C LYS A 2 22.95 26.45 -40.70
N LYS A 3 23.45 27.62 -40.27
CA LYS A 3 23.51 28.00 -38.84
C LYS A 3 22.15 28.35 -38.24
N VAL A 4 21.20 28.81 -39.05
CA VAL A 4 19.84 29.17 -38.59
C VAL A 4 19.00 27.91 -38.39
N MET A 5 19.17 26.91 -39.26
CA MET A 5 18.51 25.61 -39.14
C MET A 5 18.91 24.86 -37.85
N LEU A 6 20.16 25.01 -37.41
CA LEU A 6 20.68 24.36 -36.21
C LEU A 6 20.08 24.93 -34.92
N ILE A 7 19.76 26.24 -34.91
CA ILE A 7 19.08 26.91 -33.79
C ILE A 7 17.61 26.50 -33.72
N ILE A 8 16.94 26.34 -34.87
CA ILE A 8 15.54 25.89 -34.93
C ILE A 8 15.42 24.44 -34.43
N ILE A 9 16.36 23.56 -34.76
CA ILE A 9 16.39 22.19 -34.26
C ILE A 9 16.62 22.17 -32.74
N LEU A 10 17.53 23.01 -32.22
CA LEU A 10 17.78 23.13 -30.78
C LEU A 10 16.56 23.66 -29.99
N LEU A 11 15.77 24.55 -30.60
CA LEU A 11 14.52 25.06 -30.01
C LEU A 11 13.38 24.03 -30.04
N LEU A 12 13.39 23.09 -31.00
CA LEU A 12 12.37 22.03 -31.11
C LEU A 12 12.68 20.80 -30.23
N SER A 13 13.92 20.62 -29.79
CA SER A 13 14.34 19.53 -28.89
C SER A 13 14.13 19.82 -27.39
N GLY A 14 13.42 20.91 -27.06
CA GLY A 14 13.19 21.35 -25.68
C GLY A 14 11.74 21.26 -25.26
N CYS A 15 11.10 20.09 -25.34
CA CYS A 15 9.82 19.83 -24.67
C CYS A 15 9.56 18.34 -24.45
N ASP A 16 10.31 17.71 -23.53
CA ASP A 16 10.07 16.31 -23.12
C ASP A 16 9.38 16.20 -21.74
N SER A 17 8.88 17.32 -21.20
CA SER A 17 8.26 17.37 -19.87
C SER A 17 6.76 17.71 -19.86
N GLU A 18 6.11 17.84 -21.02
CA GLU A 18 4.67 18.16 -21.09
C GLU A 18 3.74 16.93 -21.09
N ASN A 19 4.27 15.71 -21.27
CA ASN A 19 3.45 14.51 -21.36
C ASN A 19 3.30 13.72 -20.05
N ASP A 20 3.97 14.12 -18.97
CA ASP A 20 3.80 13.44 -17.69
C ASP A 20 2.50 13.88 -17.00
N LYS A 21 1.64 12.91 -16.66
CA LYS A 21 0.40 13.11 -15.89
C LYS A 21 0.59 12.61 -14.47
N ILE A 22 0.24 13.44 -13.50
CA ILE A 22 0.21 13.06 -12.08
C ILE A 22 -1.01 12.16 -11.86
N ILE A 23 -0.76 10.94 -11.38
CA ILE A 23 -1.81 9.94 -11.13
C ILE A 23 -2.16 9.79 -9.65
N ALA A 24 -1.24 10.12 -8.74
CA ALA A 24 -1.45 10.03 -7.30
C ALA A 24 -0.47 10.90 -6.52
N ASP A 25 -0.89 11.30 -5.33
CA ASP A 25 -0.12 11.98 -4.31
C ASP A 25 -0.25 11.23 -2.97
N PHE A 26 0.85 11.15 -2.22
CA PHE A 26 0.92 10.45 -0.95
C PHE A 26 1.74 11.23 0.06
N ASP A 27 1.29 11.26 1.31
CA ASP A 27 2.06 11.83 2.43
C ASP A 27 3.14 10.86 2.95
N SER A 28 3.14 9.61 2.47
CA SER A 28 4.08 8.56 2.90
C SER A 28 4.95 8.08 1.75
N ALA A 29 6.27 8.16 1.96
CA ALA A 29 7.29 7.63 1.05
C ALA A 29 7.11 6.12 0.80
N ASP A 30 6.71 5.37 1.83
CA ASP A 30 6.52 3.92 1.74
C ASP A 30 5.37 3.56 0.79
N ILE A 31 4.24 4.26 0.91
CA ILE A 31 3.09 4.06 0.03
C ILE A 31 3.45 4.45 -1.40
N ALA A 32 4.13 5.58 -1.58
CA ALA A 32 4.56 6.03 -2.90
C ALA A 32 5.52 5.01 -3.57
N ASN A 33 6.47 4.46 -2.82
CA ASN A 33 7.39 3.43 -3.32
C ASN A 33 6.65 2.14 -3.72
N LYS A 34 5.65 1.71 -2.92
CA LYS A 34 4.82 0.54 -3.24
C LYS A 34 4.08 0.72 -4.57
N VAL A 35 3.58 1.93 -4.82
CA VAL A 35 2.94 2.24 -6.10
C VAL A 35 3.92 2.18 -7.27
N VAL A 36 5.11 2.76 -7.14
CA VAL A 36 6.14 2.72 -8.20
C VAL A 36 6.50 1.26 -8.54
N VAL A 37 6.70 0.42 -7.52
CA VAL A 37 7.00 -1.02 -7.72
C VAL A 37 5.84 -1.75 -8.38
N LEU A 38 4.60 -1.45 -7.96
CA LEU A 38 3.40 -2.03 -8.58
C LEU A 38 3.33 -1.68 -10.07
N LEU A 39 3.43 -0.39 -10.42
CA LEU A 39 3.33 0.06 -11.81
C LEU A 39 4.42 -0.57 -12.69
N ALA A 40 5.66 -0.61 -12.19
CA ALA A 40 6.77 -1.27 -12.88
C ALA A 40 6.50 -2.76 -13.15
N LYS A 41 5.88 -3.48 -12.20
CA LYS A 41 5.51 -4.89 -12.39
C LYS A 41 4.54 -5.09 -13.56
N TYR A 42 3.65 -4.14 -13.80
CA TYR A 42 2.68 -4.17 -14.91
C TYR A 42 3.18 -3.47 -16.18
N GLY A 43 4.49 -3.14 -16.26
CA GLY A 43 5.10 -2.53 -17.43
C GLY A 43 4.80 -1.03 -17.59
N VAL A 44 4.22 -0.38 -16.58
CA VAL A 44 3.92 1.05 -16.60
C VAL A 44 5.10 1.81 -15.99
N GLN A 45 5.80 2.60 -16.81
CA GLN A 45 6.87 3.47 -16.32
C GLN A 45 6.30 4.67 -15.56
N SER A 46 6.81 4.90 -14.35
CA SER A 46 6.40 6.00 -13.48
C SER A 46 7.60 6.76 -12.92
N LYS A 47 7.42 8.06 -12.66
CA LYS A 47 8.38 8.93 -11.97
C LYS A 47 7.85 9.27 -10.59
N LEU A 48 8.73 9.18 -9.59
CA LEU A 48 8.47 9.61 -8.22
C LEU A 48 9.10 10.99 -8.00
N ASN A 49 8.26 11.98 -7.76
CA ASN A 49 8.68 13.35 -7.44
C ASN A 49 8.37 13.63 -5.97
N ASN A 50 9.25 14.37 -5.29
CA ASN A 50 9.02 14.86 -3.94
C ASN A 50 8.90 16.37 -3.98
N GLN A 51 7.79 16.90 -3.48
CA GLN A 51 7.58 18.33 -3.34
C GLN A 51 6.89 18.62 -2.02
N LYS A 52 7.51 19.45 -1.17
CA LYS A 52 6.95 19.95 0.10
C LYS A 52 6.38 18.83 1.00
N GLU A 53 7.18 17.80 1.25
CA GLU A 53 6.82 16.64 2.10
C GLU A 53 5.76 15.71 1.53
N GLN A 54 5.32 15.94 0.29
CA GLN A 54 4.42 15.05 -0.45
C GLN A 54 5.14 14.34 -1.59
N PHE A 55 4.72 13.11 -1.85
CA PHE A 55 5.25 12.25 -2.89
C PHE A 55 4.24 12.13 -4.02
N PHE A 56 4.62 12.60 -5.21
CA PHE A 56 3.80 12.59 -6.41
C PHE A 56 4.30 11.52 -7.36
N ILE A 57 3.36 10.77 -7.93
CA ILE A 57 3.65 9.77 -8.94
C ILE A 57 3.09 10.26 -10.26
N SER A 58 3.95 10.38 -11.26
CA SER A 58 3.56 10.71 -12.62
C SER A 58 3.90 9.58 -13.58
N VAL A 59 3.11 9.47 -14.65
CA VAL A 59 3.31 8.53 -15.76
C VAL A 59 3.14 9.27 -17.07
N ASP A 60 3.63 8.71 -18.16
CA ASP A 60 3.31 9.23 -19.50
C ASP A 60 1.79 9.21 -19.74
N GLN A 61 1.26 10.23 -20.44
CA GLN A 61 -0.16 10.36 -20.78
C GLN A 61 -0.75 9.10 -21.41
N ASP A 62 0.01 8.39 -22.25
CA ASP A 62 -0.45 7.15 -22.90
C ASP A 62 -0.71 6.02 -21.90
N ASN A 63 -0.07 6.08 -20.72
CA ASN A 63 -0.21 5.10 -19.64
C ASN A 63 -1.14 5.58 -18.51
N GLU A 64 -1.71 6.79 -18.59
CA GLU A 64 -2.49 7.38 -17.50
C GLU A 64 -3.66 6.48 -17.09
N LEU A 65 -4.46 6.03 -18.07
CA LEU A 65 -5.65 5.24 -17.80
C LEU A 65 -5.30 3.90 -17.13
N GLN A 66 -4.36 3.16 -17.72
CA GLN A 66 -3.90 1.88 -17.18
C GLN A 66 -3.34 2.04 -15.76
N ALA A 67 -2.57 3.10 -15.51
CA ALA A 67 -2.02 3.36 -14.20
C ALA A 67 -3.12 3.62 -13.16
N ARG A 68 -4.12 4.44 -13.49
CA ARG A 68 -5.26 4.72 -12.59
C ARG A 68 -6.09 3.48 -12.32
N GLU A 69 -6.33 2.64 -13.33
CA GLU A 69 -7.05 1.37 -13.17
C GLU A 69 -6.32 0.43 -12.20
N LEU A 70 -5.00 0.32 -12.31
CA LEU A 70 -4.18 -0.43 -11.35
C LEU A 70 -4.32 0.16 -9.95
N LEU A 71 -4.18 1.48 -9.78
CA LEU A 71 -4.29 2.10 -8.45
C LEU A 71 -5.68 1.92 -7.82
N ILE A 72 -6.75 1.95 -8.61
CA ILE A 72 -8.11 1.64 -8.16
C ILE A 72 -8.20 0.16 -7.76
N GLY A 73 -7.74 -0.76 -8.62
CA GLY A 73 -7.80 -2.20 -8.36
C GLY A 73 -7.07 -2.61 -7.07
N PHE A 74 -5.98 -1.91 -6.74
CA PHE A 74 -5.22 -2.11 -5.52
C PHE A 74 -5.64 -1.20 -4.36
N ASN A 75 -6.68 -0.37 -4.55
CA ASN A 75 -7.26 0.54 -3.55
C ASN A 75 -6.30 1.61 -2.99
N PHE A 76 -5.36 2.12 -3.78
CA PHE A 76 -4.43 3.16 -3.34
C PHE A 76 -5.09 4.53 -3.11
N TYR A 77 -6.26 4.79 -3.70
CA TYR A 77 -7.01 6.03 -3.49
C TYR A 77 -7.92 6.02 -2.27
N PHE A 78 -8.03 4.89 -1.56
CA PHE A 78 -8.92 4.79 -0.42
C PHE A 78 -8.24 5.35 0.84
N GLN A 79 -8.66 6.54 1.27
CA GLN A 79 -8.25 7.10 2.54
C GLN A 79 -8.91 6.34 3.70
N THR A 80 -8.10 5.72 4.55
CA THR A 80 -8.58 5.21 5.83
C THR A 80 -8.89 6.40 6.74
N GLN A 81 -10.15 6.57 7.13
CA GLN A 81 -10.55 7.58 8.12
C GLN A 81 -9.72 7.43 9.41
N ASP A 82 -9.32 8.55 10.01
CA ASP A 82 -8.69 8.53 11.32
C ASP A 82 -9.72 8.03 12.34
N LEU A 83 -9.36 6.95 13.00
CA LEU A 83 -10.23 6.25 13.91
C LEU A 83 -10.49 7.08 15.17
N ASN A 84 -9.59 7.98 15.56
CA ASN A 84 -9.84 8.89 16.68
C ASN A 84 -11.15 9.69 16.46
N ASP A 85 -11.39 10.13 15.23
CA ASP A 85 -12.62 10.85 14.84
C ASP A 85 -13.87 9.94 14.92
N LEU A 86 -13.72 8.65 14.60
CA LEU A 86 -14.80 7.65 14.69
C LEU A 86 -15.09 7.20 16.13
N LEU A 87 -14.08 7.19 17.01
CA LEU A 87 -14.19 6.72 18.39
C LEU A 87 -14.73 7.80 19.33
N GLU A 88 -14.34 9.07 19.16
CA GLU A 88 -14.84 10.15 20.02
C GLU A 88 -16.36 10.35 19.85
N SER A 89 -16.91 10.06 18.66
CA SER A 89 -18.33 10.30 18.36
C SER A 89 -19.29 9.16 18.78
N LYS A 90 -18.82 7.94 19.08
CA LYS A 90 -19.70 6.74 19.15
C LYS A 90 -19.70 5.96 20.47
N PHE A 91 -18.87 6.30 21.46
CA PHE A 91 -18.74 5.48 22.68
C PHE A 91 -19.28 6.16 23.94
N ALA A 92 -20.34 5.57 24.50
CA ALA A 92 -20.98 6.01 25.74
C ALA A 92 -20.27 5.54 27.04
N SER A 93 -19.23 4.70 26.94
CA SER A 93 -18.53 4.15 28.12
C SER A 93 -17.02 4.07 27.95
N LEU A 94 -16.27 4.59 28.93
CA LEU A 94 -14.81 4.67 28.93
C LEU A 94 -14.12 3.29 28.81
N SER A 95 -14.60 2.26 29.51
CA SER A 95 -13.93 0.93 29.49
C SER A 95 -14.05 0.22 28.13
N LYS A 96 -15.16 0.39 27.42
CA LYS A 96 -15.31 -0.12 26.04
C LYS A 96 -14.39 0.63 25.09
N LEU A 97 -14.24 1.95 25.27
CA LEU A 97 -13.31 2.75 24.48
C LEU A 97 -11.86 2.32 24.70
N GLU A 98 -11.45 2.09 25.95
CA GLU A 98 -10.12 1.59 26.29
C GLU A 98 -9.83 0.22 25.68
N THR A 99 -10.80 -0.70 25.74
CA THR A 99 -10.68 -2.04 25.13
C THR A 99 -10.54 -1.94 23.61
N VAL A 100 -11.38 -1.15 22.96
CA VAL A 100 -11.33 -0.95 21.49
C VAL A 100 -10.00 -0.30 21.08
N LYS A 101 -9.55 0.72 21.82
CA LYS A 101 -8.27 1.39 21.58
C LYS A 101 -7.09 0.43 21.76
N SER A 102 -7.09 -0.39 22.82
CA SER A 102 -6.06 -1.41 23.05
C SER A 102 -5.98 -2.40 21.89
N ASN A 103 -7.12 -2.95 21.46
CA ASN A 103 -7.18 -3.89 20.33
C ASN A 103 -6.71 -3.27 19.03
N LEU A 104 -7.03 -1.99 18.79
CA LEU A 104 -6.55 -1.29 17.62
C LEU A 104 -5.03 -1.11 17.64
N LEU A 105 -4.47 -0.64 18.75
CA LEU A 105 -3.03 -0.42 18.88
C LEU A 105 -2.26 -1.71 18.61
N GLU A 106 -2.75 -2.83 19.14
CA GLU A 106 -2.21 -4.15 18.90
C GLU A 106 -2.36 -4.57 17.42
N SER A 107 -3.53 -4.34 16.81
CA SER A 107 -3.75 -4.59 15.38
C SER A 107 -2.76 -3.81 14.51
N ARG A 108 -2.51 -2.53 14.82
CA ARG A 108 -1.55 -1.66 14.12
C ARG A 108 -0.12 -2.13 14.31
N GLU A 109 0.26 -2.53 15.52
CA GLU A 109 1.60 -3.04 15.79
C GLU A 109 1.90 -4.31 14.98
N ILE A 110 0.97 -5.27 14.99
CA ILE A 110 1.10 -6.51 14.21
C ILE A 110 1.10 -6.18 12.71
N TYR A 111 0.23 -5.30 12.24
CA TYR A 111 0.21 -4.86 10.84
C TYR A 111 1.56 -4.29 10.41
N ASN A 112 2.11 -3.34 11.18
CA ASN A 112 3.39 -2.70 10.87
C ASN A 112 4.51 -3.75 10.74
N LYS A 113 4.54 -4.70 11.66
CA LYS A 113 5.50 -5.82 11.66
C LYS A 113 5.36 -6.76 10.46
N ILE A 114 4.14 -7.01 9.97
CA ILE A 114 3.90 -7.85 8.79
C ILE A 114 4.21 -7.08 7.50
N SER A 115 3.86 -5.80 7.46
CA SER A 115 3.96 -4.98 6.25
C SER A 115 5.39 -4.74 5.75
N ILE A 116 6.41 -5.05 6.58
CA ILE A 116 7.82 -5.02 6.21
C ILE A 116 8.33 -6.35 5.63
N ILE A 117 7.54 -7.43 5.67
CA ILE A 117 7.94 -8.74 5.17
C ILE A 117 7.95 -8.72 3.63
N PRO A 118 9.02 -9.19 2.97
CA PRO A 118 9.08 -9.25 1.51
C PRO A 118 7.90 -10.03 0.91
N ASN A 119 7.44 -9.62 -0.27
CA ASN A 119 6.31 -10.19 -1.00
C ASN A 119 4.92 -10.00 -0.35
N VAL A 120 4.83 -9.37 0.83
CA VAL A 120 3.55 -8.87 1.35
C VAL A 120 3.20 -7.58 0.63
N LEU A 121 2.11 -7.62 -0.13
CA LEU A 121 1.56 -6.43 -0.77
C LEU A 121 0.71 -5.64 0.22
N ARG A 122 -0.19 -6.35 0.92
CA ARG A 122 -1.09 -5.76 1.90
C ARG A 122 -1.34 -6.77 3.01
N ALA A 123 -1.46 -6.28 4.23
CA ALA A 123 -1.93 -7.08 5.35
C ALA A 123 -3.16 -6.41 5.95
N ASN A 124 -4.13 -7.20 6.41
CA ASN A 124 -5.19 -6.72 7.27
C ASN A 124 -5.11 -7.50 8.58
N VAL A 125 -5.04 -6.77 9.69
CA VAL A 125 -4.98 -7.37 11.03
C VAL A 125 -6.17 -6.89 11.83
N ILE A 126 -6.87 -7.83 12.44
CA ILE A 126 -8.02 -7.56 13.30
C ILE A 126 -7.78 -8.27 14.63
N VAL A 127 -7.71 -7.48 15.70
CA VAL A 127 -7.66 -7.99 17.07
C VAL A 127 -9.00 -7.68 17.75
N THR A 128 -9.58 -8.67 18.42
CA THR A 128 -10.85 -8.51 19.16
C THR A 128 -10.83 -9.25 20.48
N GLY A 129 -11.53 -8.70 21.48
CA GLY A 129 -11.65 -9.28 22.82
C GLY A 129 -10.93 -8.45 23.89
N GLU A 130 -11.22 -8.73 25.16
CA GLU A 130 -10.59 -8.08 26.32
C GLU A 130 -9.52 -8.99 26.96
N LYS A 131 -9.79 -10.30 26.99
CA LYS A 131 -8.88 -11.38 27.42
C LYS A 131 -8.99 -12.53 26.42
N ASN A 132 -7.91 -13.30 26.23
CA ASN A 132 -7.84 -14.39 25.25
C ASN A 132 -8.32 -13.92 23.87
N LYS A 133 -7.64 -12.89 23.37
CA LYS A 133 -8.03 -12.15 22.18
C LYS A 133 -8.01 -13.05 20.96
N ARG A 134 -8.83 -12.70 19.96
CA ARG A 134 -8.80 -13.30 18.63
C ARG A 134 -8.04 -12.37 17.71
N VAL A 135 -6.92 -12.86 17.20
CA VAL A 135 -6.06 -12.17 16.23
C VAL A 135 -6.24 -12.83 14.88
N SER A 136 -6.80 -12.09 13.93
CA SER A 136 -6.99 -12.54 12.55
C SER A 136 -6.08 -11.73 11.63
N VAL A 137 -5.26 -12.43 10.86
CA VAL A 137 -4.29 -11.84 9.95
C VAL A 137 -4.58 -12.33 8.53
N LEU A 138 -4.89 -11.40 7.63
CA LEU A 138 -5.01 -11.66 6.20
C LEU A 138 -3.80 -11.06 5.49
N ILE A 139 -3.02 -11.89 4.82
CA ILE A 139 -1.85 -11.48 4.04
C ILE A 139 -2.20 -11.62 2.56
N ILE A 140 -2.09 -10.51 1.84
CA ILE A 140 -2.26 -10.42 0.40
C ILE A 140 -0.89 -10.28 -0.22
N SER A 141 -0.58 -11.15 -1.18
CA SER A 141 0.69 -11.16 -1.89
C SER A 141 0.50 -11.17 -3.40
N LEU A 142 1.46 -10.59 -4.11
CA LEU A 142 1.51 -10.55 -5.57
C LEU A 142 2.07 -11.83 -6.19
N LEU A 143 2.79 -12.61 -5.41
CA LEU A 143 3.39 -13.89 -5.77
C LEU A 143 3.03 -14.89 -4.68
N ASN A 144 3.07 -16.18 -5.01
CA ASN A 144 2.86 -17.20 -4.00
C ASN A 144 3.98 -17.10 -2.94
N ILE A 145 3.59 -17.06 -1.66
CA ILE A 145 4.55 -17.11 -0.55
C ILE A 145 4.90 -18.58 -0.35
N GLU A 146 6.18 -18.92 -0.44
CA GLU A 146 6.67 -20.28 -0.22
C GLU A 146 6.33 -20.79 1.19
N GLU A 147 6.12 -22.10 1.33
CA GLU A 147 5.74 -22.71 2.61
C GLU A 147 6.74 -22.45 3.73
N GLU A 148 8.04 -22.38 3.43
CA GLU A 148 9.06 -21.98 4.41
C GLU A 148 8.81 -20.56 4.94
N ASN A 149 8.49 -19.62 4.05
CA ASN A 149 8.19 -18.24 4.42
C ASN A 149 6.87 -18.13 5.18
N LYS A 150 5.84 -18.92 4.81
CA LYS A 150 4.60 -19.00 5.60
C LYS A 150 4.86 -19.49 7.02
N ASN A 151 5.67 -20.55 7.18
CA ASN A 151 6.08 -21.06 8.48
C ASN A 151 6.86 -20.03 9.30
N ASN A 152 7.74 -19.26 8.66
CA ASN A 152 8.49 -18.19 9.32
C ASN A 152 7.56 -17.06 9.78
N ILE A 153 6.59 -16.67 8.95
CA ILE A 153 5.55 -15.70 9.30
C ILE A 153 4.71 -16.20 10.48
N GLU A 154 4.29 -17.47 10.47
CA GLU A 154 3.52 -18.04 11.57
C GLU A 154 4.30 -18.03 12.88
N LYS A 155 5.56 -18.51 12.87
CA LYS A 155 6.43 -18.48 14.05
C LYS A 155 6.63 -17.06 14.57
N PHE A 156 6.86 -16.11 13.66
CA PHE A 156 7.01 -14.71 14.00
C PHE A 156 5.74 -14.17 14.69
N LEU A 157 4.56 -14.41 14.11
CA LEU A 157 3.30 -13.91 14.66
C LEU A 157 2.95 -14.56 16.00
N ARG A 158 3.26 -15.85 16.19
CA ARG A 158 3.13 -16.52 17.49
C ARG A 158 4.07 -15.93 18.56
N GLY A 159 5.20 -15.35 18.16
CA GLY A 159 6.08 -14.62 19.08
C GLY A 159 5.63 -13.20 19.40
N VAL A 160 4.69 -12.64 18.61
CA VAL A 160 4.15 -11.28 18.82
C VAL A 160 2.85 -11.32 19.63
N VAL A 161 2.02 -12.34 19.40
CA VAL A 161 0.70 -12.52 20.04
C VAL A 161 0.88 -13.28 21.36
N ASN A 162 0.03 -13.00 22.37
CA ASN A 162 0.12 -13.72 23.65
C ASN A 162 -0.23 -15.21 23.48
N GLU A 163 0.35 -16.07 24.32
CA GLU A 163 0.15 -17.53 24.25
C GLU A 163 -1.33 -17.95 24.41
N ASN A 164 -2.11 -17.19 25.16
CA ASN A 164 -3.53 -17.48 25.43
C ASN A 164 -4.48 -16.92 24.35
N ASP A 165 -3.95 -16.15 23.40
CA ASP A 165 -4.74 -15.55 22.33
C ASP A 165 -4.83 -16.51 21.15
N THR A 166 -5.95 -16.45 20.42
CA THR A 166 -6.17 -17.29 19.24
C THR A 166 -5.68 -16.56 18.00
N LEU A 167 -4.67 -17.13 17.32
CA LEU A 167 -4.14 -16.60 16.06
C LEU A 167 -4.67 -17.39 14.85
N THR A 168 -5.27 -16.67 13.91
CA THR A 168 -5.67 -17.19 12.58
C THR A 168 -4.92 -16.42 11.50
N ILE A 169 -4.25 -17.13 10.59
CA ILE A 169 -3.54 -16.54 9.45
C ILE A 169 -4.17 -17.04 8.16
N SER A 170 -4.49 -16.14 7.25
CA SER A 170 -5.03 -16.44 5.92
C SER A 170 -4.15 -15.78 4.86
N TYR A 171 -3.89 -16.51 3.78
CA TYR A 171 -3.09 -16.05 2.65
C TYR A 171 -3.97 -15.94 1.42
N PHE A 172 -3.92 -14.78 0.77
CA PHE A 172 -4.58 -14.53 -0.50
C PHE A 172 -3.54 -14.13 -1.54
N VAL A 173 -3.31 -14.99 -2.53
CA VAL A 173 -2.40 -14.70 -3.63
C VAL A 173 -3.21 -14.05 -4.73
N GLN A 174 -2.88 -12.81 -5.07
CA GLN A 174 -3.43 -12.13 -6.23
C GLN A 174 -2.66 -12.62 -7.46
N SER A 175 -3.02 -13.81 -7.96
CA SER A 175 -2.52 -14.36 -9.22
C SER A 175 -3.22 -13.73 -10.40
N ASP A 176 -2.52 -13.62 -11.53
CA ASP A 176 -2.94 -12.96 -12.77
C ASP A 176 -4.39 -13.31 -13.19
N LEU A 177 -5.32 -12.46 -12.80
CA LEU A 177 -6.66 -12.31 -13.37
C LEU A 177 -6.75 -10.91 -13.99
N TYR A 178 -5.75 -10.58 -14.79
CA TYR A 178 -5.83 -9.62 -15.88
C TYR A 178 -5.30 -10.34 -17.13
N GLU A 179 -5.97 -11.45 -17.49
CA GLU A 179 -5.98 -11.84 -18.90
C GLU A 179 -6.59 -10.67 -19.66
N LYS A 180 -5.78 -10.08 -20.54
CA LYS A 180 -6.14 -9.00 -21.46
C LYS A 180 -7.59 -9.14 -21.93
N VAL A 181 -8.44 -8.18 -21.54
CA VAL A 181 -9.64 -7.81 -22.30
C VAL A 181 -9.37 -6.46 -22.93
#